data_AF-A0A2V3PP11-F1
#
_entry.id   AF-A0A2V3PP11-F1
#
_cell.length_a   1.000
_cell.length_b   1.000
_cell.length_c   1.000
_cell.angle_alpha   90.00
_cell.angle_beta   90.00
_cell.angle_gamma   90.00
#
_symmetry.space_group_name_H-M   'P 1'
#
loop_
_entity.id
_entity.type
_entity.pdbx_description
1 polymer ?
#
loop_
_entity_poly.entity_id
_entity_poly.type
_entity_poly.pdbx_seq_one_letter_code
_entity_poly.pdbx_strand_id
1 'polypeptide(L)'
;MERIIALLSNEQLLLSEGIDGYGEIFIVQNILELFEKQSSMESRYFLYYLEVGVLYLYKKIRATQEYTAYVEELRKILEVPISESAIQPLKKMLEEMQQEYFSLQDPEITIKFLR
;
A
#
# COMPACT_ATOMS: atom_id res chain seq x y z
N MET A 1 -6.54 -13.16 -6.55
CA MET A 1 -6.41 -13.42 -5.10
C MET A 1 -5.02 -13.95 -4.79
N GLU A 2 -4.64 -15.12 -5.32
CA GLU A 2 -3.33 -15.74 -5.03
C GLU A 2 -2.12 -14.85 -5.36
N ARG A 3 -2.16 -14.09 -6.47
CA ARG A 3 -1.05 -13.20 -6.87
C ARG A 3 -0.82 -12.02 -5.92
N ILE A 4 -1.87 -11.32 -5.49
CA ILE A 4 -1.79 -10.18 -4.54
C ILE A 4 -1.27 -10.67 -3.20
N ILE A 5 -1.84 -11.78 -2.71
CA ILE A 5 -1.43 -12.41 -1.46
C ILE A 5 0.04 -12.85 -1.55
N ALA A 6 0.45 -13.49 -2.64
CA ALA A 6 1.83 -13.89 -2.84
C ALA A 6 2.79 -12.69 -2.88
N LEU A 7 2.39 -11.56 -3.47
CA LEU A 7 3.20 -10.34 -3.49
C LEU A 7 3.32 -9.71 -2.11
N LEU A 8 2.20 -9.55 -1.39
CA LEU A 8 2.17 -8.96 -0.05
C LEU A 8 2.78 -9.87 1.02
N SER A 9 2.91 -11.18 0.78
CA SER A 9 3.57 -12.11 1.70
C SER A 9 5.04 -12.37 1.37
N ASN A 10 5.52 -11.93 0.21
CA ASN A 10 6.91 -12.14 -0.20
C ASN A 10 7.79 -10.97 0.25
N GLU A 11 8.31 -11.07 1.47
CA GLU A 11 9.20 -10.06 2.06
C GLU A 11 10.40 -9.69 1.17
N GLN A 12 10.92 -10.59 0.32
CA GLN A 12 12.05 -10.29 -0.56
C GLN A 12 11.67 -9.45 -1.78
N LEU A 13 10.52 -9.74 -2.40
CA LEU A 13 9.99 -8.92 -3.50
C LEU A 13 9.61 -7.53 -2.98
N LEU A 14 9.08 -7.48 -1.77
CA LEU A 14 8.87 -6.26 -1.03
C LEU A 14 10.24 -5.59 -0.78
N LEU A 15 11.26 -6.21 -0.23
CA LEU A 15 12.54 -5.53 0.05
C LEU A 15 13.40 -5.11 -1.17
N SER A 16 12.95 -5.32 -2.41
CA SER A 16 13.72 -4.91 -3.59
C SER A 16 13.81 -3.38 -3.74
N GLU A 17 15.03 -2.87 -3.63
CA GLU A 17 15.40 -1.48 -3.93
C GLU A 17 15.65 -1.36 -5.43
N GLY A 18 15.06 -0.38 -6.12
CA GLY A 18 15.53 -0.12 -7.50
C GLY A 18 14.70 0.67 -8.49
N ILE A 19 13.48 1.16 -8.20
CA ILE A 19 12.78 2.03 -9.16
C ILE A 19 12.12 3.19 -8.42
N ASP A 20 12.60 4.40 -8.67
CA ASP A 20 12.13 5.66 -8.09
C ASP A 20 10.62 5.87 -8.38
N GLY A 21 9.81 6.06 -7.33
CA GLY A 21 8.37 6.41 -7.38
C GLY A 21 7.40 5.31 -7.81
N TYR A 22 7.82 4.41 -8.71
CA TYR A 22 6.95 3.33 -9.22
C TYR A 22 6.77 2.19 -8.22
N GLY A 23 7.72 1.99 -7.30
CA GLY A 23 7.63 0.98 -6.26
C GLY A 23 6.52 1.29 -5.27
N GLU A 24 6.44 2.54 -4.82
CA GLU A 24 5.43 3.01 -3.87
C GLU A 24 4.02 2.92 -4.45
N ILE A 25 3.84 3.38 -5.69
CA ILE A 25 2.57 3.28 -6.42
C ILE A 25 2.11 1.82 -6.53
N PHE A 26 3.03 0.92 -6.90
CA PHE A 26 2.73 -0.50 -7.01
C PHE A 26 2.28 -1.08 -5.66
N ILE A 27 2.94 -0.72 -4.56
CA ILE A 27 2.57 -1.19 -3.21
C ILE A 27 1.18 -0.70 -2.82
N VAL A 28 0.93 0.60 -2.97
CA VAL A 28 -0.37 1.22 -2.68
C VAL A 28 -1.48 0.53 -3.46
N GLN A 29 -1.26 0.26 -4.75
CA GLN A 29 -2.22 -0.46 -5.59
C GLN A 29 -2.50 -1.87 -5.10
N ASN A 30 -1.48 -2.65 -4.75
CA ASN A 30 -1.69 -4.02 -4.23
C ASN A 30 -2.49 -4.02 -2.92
N ILE A 31 -2.28 -3.02 -2.06
CA ILE A 31 -3.06 -2.88 -0.81
C ILE A 31 -4.51 -2.47 -1.13
N LEU A 32 -4.72 -1.55 -2.07
CA LEU A 32 -6.06 -1.16 -2.54
C LEU A 32 -6.81 -2.35 -3.17
N GLU A 33 -6.14 -3.14 -3.98
CA GLU A 33 -6.68 -4.39 -4.54
C GLU A 33 -7.03 -5.41 -3.45
N LEU A 34 -6.25 -5.48 -2.36
CA LEU A 34 -6.58 -6.32 -1.21
C LEU A 34 -7.90 -5.90 -0.57
N PHE A 35 -8.16 -4.59 -0.41
CA PHE A 35 -9.45 -4.09 0.11
C PHE A 35 -10.63 -4.52 -0.77
N GLU A 36 -10.50 -4.53 -2.09
CA GLU A 36 -11.55 -5.01 -3.00
C GLU A 36 -11.88 -6.50 -2.81
N LYS A 37 -10.94 -7.27 -2.25
CA LYS A 37 -11.09 -8.71 -1.99
C LYS A 37 -11.44 -9.03 -0.54
N GLN A 38 -11.66 -8.04 0.32
CA GLN A 38 -11.95 -8.26 1.75
C GLN A 38 -13.07 -9.27 1.98
N SER A 39 -14.18 -9.17 1.24
CA SER A 39 -15.35 -10.06 1.39
C SER A 39 -15.11 -11.52 0.98
N SER A 40 -14.00 -11.78 0.28
CA SER A 40 -13.65 -13.10 -0.26
C SER A 40 -12.57 -13.82 0.56
N MET A 41 -12.17 -13.25 1.70
CA MET A 41 -11.11 -13.76 2.56
C MET A 41 -11.60 -13.92 3.99
N GLU A 42 -11.05 -14.87 4.74
CA GLU A 42 -11.26 -14.88 6.19
C GLU A 42 -10.63 -13.63 6.81
N SER A 43 -11.35 -12.95 7.70
CA SER A 43 -10.94 -11.65 8.25
C SER A 43 -9.53 -11.66 8.86
N ARG A 44 -9.13 -12.76 9.51
CA ARG A 44 -7.77 -12.86 10.09
C ARG A 44 -6.68 -12.83 9.03
N TYR A 45 -6.86 -13.55 7.91
CA TYR A 45 -5.90 -13.53 6.82
C TYR A 45 -5.87 -12.17 6.12
N PHE A 46 -7.05 -11.57 5.90
CA PHE A 46 -7.13 -10.22 5.34
C PHE A 46 -6.35 -9.20 6.17
N LEU A 47 -6.59 -9.14 7.50
CA LEU A 47 -5.91 -8.21 8.39
C LEU A 47 -4.39 -8.47 8.44
N TYR A 48 -3.98 -9.74 8.44
CA TYR A 48 -2.56 -10.10 8.39
C TYR A 48 -1.88 -9.57 7.12
N TYR A 49 -2.44 -9.85 5.93
CA TYR A 49 -1.84 -9.38 4.67
C TYR A 49 -1.88 -7.86 4.54
N LEU A 50 -2.91 -7.23 5.10
CA LEU A 50 -3.01 -5.77 5.18
C LEU A 50 -1.87 -5.20 6.03
N GLU A 51 -1.63 -5.76 7.22
CA GLU A 51 -0.55 -5.34 8.11
C GLU A 51 0.83 -5.47 7.45
N VAL A 52 1.09 -6.59 6.75
CA VAL A 52 2.37 -6.78 6.03
C VAL A 52 2.53 -5.73 4.92
N GLY A 53 1.49 -5.49 4.12
CA GLY A 53 1.52 -4.48 3.05
C GLY A 53 1.77 -3.06 3.58
N VAL A 54 1.09 -2.68 4.65
CA VAL A 54 1.21 -1.37 5.30
C VAL A 54 2.59 -1.18 5.92
N LEU A 55 3.10 -2.18 6.63
CA LEU A 55 4.44 -2.16 7.20
C LEU A 55 5.50 -1.98 6.11
N TYR A 56 5.29 -2.63 4.97
CA TYR A 56 6.22 -2.52 3.86
C TYR A 56 6.18 -1.13 3.22
N LEU A 57 4.99 -0.60 2.92
CA LEU A 57 4.82 0.75 2.43
C LEU A 57 5.54 1.76 3.34
N TYR A 58 5.30 1.66 4.65
CA TYR A 58 5.95 2.51 5.65
C TYR A 58 7.48 2.44 5.57
N LYS A 59 8.06 1.23 5.52
CA LYS A 59 9.52 1.05 5.40
C LYS A 59 10.09 1.70 4.14
N LYS A 60 9.33 1.68 3.04
CA LYS A 60 9.72 2.26 1.75
C LYS A 60 9.71 3.78 1.79
N ILE A 61 8.67 4.38 2.38
CA ILE A 61 8.44 5.83 2.28
C ILE A 61 8.97 6.65 3.47
N ARG A 62 9.33 6.02 4.60
CA ARG A 62 9.72 6.69 5.85
C ARG A 62 10.90 7.66 5.75
N ALA A 63 11.74 7.54 4.72
CA ALA A 63 12.90 8.42 4.52
C ALA A 63 12.65 9.49 3.45
N THR A 64 11.49 9.47 2.78
CA THR A 64 11.17 10.35 1.67
C THR A 64 10.36 11.55 2.16
N GLN A 65 10.90 12.76 1.98
CA GLN A 65 10.28 13.99 2.49
C GLN A 65 8.88 14.24 1.92
N GLU A 66 8.63 13.84 0.68
CA GLU A 66 7.33 13.98 0.00
C GLU A 66 6.20 13.23 0.70
N TYR A 67 6.50 12.15 1.44
CA TYR A 67 5.50 11.32 2.13
C TYR A 67 5.40 11.57 3.62
N THR A 68 6.01 12.65 4.14
CA THR A 68 6.07 12.92 5.59
C THR A 68 4.70 12.85 6.26
N ALA A 69 3.64 13.39 5.61
CA ALA A 69 2.28 13.32 6.13
C ALA A 69 1.75 11.88 6.25
N TYR A 70 1.99 11.04 5.24
CA TYR A 70 1.56 9.63 5.23
C TYR A 70 2.37 8.76 6.19
N VAL A 71 3.66 9.05 6.34
CA VAL A 71 4.56 8.30 7.25
C VAL A 71 4.06 8.38 8.69
N GLU A 72 3.65 9.56 9.14
CA GLU A 72 3.16 9.77 10.50
C GLU A 72 1.85 9.01 10.77
N GLU A 73 0.92 9.01 9.82
CA GLU A 73 -0.35 8.27 9.94
C GLU A 73 -0.13 6.75 9.87
N LEU A 74 0.71 6.27 8.95
CA LEU A 74 1.08 4.85 8.88
C LEU A 74 1.75 4.38 10.17
N ARG A 75 2.61 5.20 10.77
CA ARG A 75 3.25 4.88 12.05
C ARG A 75 2.21 4.66 13.14
N LYS A 76 1.22 5.57 13.29
CA LYS A 76 0.15 5.43 14.29
C LYS A 76 -0.68 4.15 14.07
N ILE A 77 -0.97 3.81 12.82
CA ILE A 77 -1.70 2.58 12.47
C ILE A 77 -0.90 1.33 12.86
N LEU A 78 0.41 1.36 12.68
CA LEU A 78 1.33 0.25 12.97
C LEU A 78 1.76 0.14 14.45
N GLU A 79 1.36 1.07 15.32
CA GLU A 79 1.64 0.99 16.77
C GLU A 79 0.86 -0.15 17.45
N VAL A 80 -0.23 -0.59 16.83
CA VAL A 80 -1.08 -1.69 17.28
C VAL A 80 -1.37 -2.63 16.11
N PRO A 81 -1.74 -3.90 16.36
CA PRO A 81 -2.20 -4.79 15.31
C PRO A 81 -3.36 -4.17 14.53
N ILE A 82 -3.33 -4.28 13.20
CA ILE A 82 -4.39 -3.69 12.36
C ILE A 82 -5.73 -4.38 12.67
N SER A 83 -6.74 -3.56 12.93
CA SER A 83 -8.10 -4.01 13.25
C SER A 83 -9.10 -3.41 12.28
N GLU A 84 -10.34 -3.92 12.33
CA GLU A 84 -11.44 -3.48 11.46
C GLU A 84 -11.68 -1.95 11.50
N SER A 85 -11.44 -1.30 12.65
CA SER A 85 -11.61 0.17 12.78
C SER A 85 -10.57 0.98 11.99
N ALA A 86 -9.40 0.39 11.69
CA ALA A 86 -8.34 1.04 10.93
C ALA A 86 -8.53 0.90 9.41
N ILE A 87 -9.40 0.00 8.94
CA ILE A 87 -9.60 -0.30 7.51
C ILE A 87 -10.02 0.92 6.71
N GLN A 88 -11.11 1.59 7.11
CA GLN A 88 -11.66 2.71 6.34
C GLN A 88 -10.72 3.93 6.32
N PRO A 89 -10.13 4.36 7.47
CA PRO A 89 -9.12 5.41 7.47
C PRO A 89 -7.91 5.09 6.59
N LEU A 90 -7.39 3.85 6.69
CA LEU A 90 -6.24 3.42 5.92
C LEU A 90 -6.54 3.38 4.41
N LYS A 91 -7.68 2.82 4.03
CA LYS A 91 -8.10 2.77 2.61
C LYS A 91 -8.17 4.17 2.01
N LYS A 92 -8.84 5.10 2.71
CA LYS A 92 -8.98 6.48 2.27
C LYS A 92 -7.62 7.16 2.08
N MET A 93 -6.72 7.02 3.06
CA MET A 93 -5.37 7.58 2.98
C MET A 93 -4.58 7.01 1.79
N LEU A 94 -4.72 5.71 1.49
CA LEU A 94 -4.06 5.08 0.35
C LEU A 94 -4.64 5.54 -1.00
N GLU A 95 -5.94 5.80 -1.08
CA GLU A 95 -6.60 6.40 -2.25
C GLU A 95 -6.11 7.85 -2.49
N GLU A 96 -6.00 8.66 -1.42
CA GLU A 96 -5.44 10.01 -1.48
C GLU A 96 -3.98 10.00 -1.96
N MET A 97 -3.17 9.14 -1.36
CA MET A 97 -1.78 8.93 -1.75
C MET A 97 -1.69 8.54 -3.23
N GLN A 98 -2.48 7.57 -3.69
CA GLN A 98 -2.53 7.16 -5.10
C GLN A 98 -2.88 8.33 -6.04
N GLN A 99 -3.87 9.15 -5.69
CA GLN A 99 -4.27 10.30 -6.50
C GLN A 99 -3.17 11.37 -6.57
N GLU A 100 -2.49 11.66 -5.45
CA GLU A 100 -1.38 12.60 -5.41
C GLU A 100 -0.24 12.16 -6.34
N TYR A 101 0.16 10.88 -6.31
CA TYR A 101 1.15 10.33 -7.25
C TYR A 101 0.76 10.53 -8.72
N PHE A 102 -0.49 10.22 -9.08
CA PHE A 102 -0.93 10.34 -10.48
C PHE A 102 -1.10 11.79 -10.94
N SER A 103 -1.45 12.71 -10.05
CA SER A 103 -1.54 14.13 -10.38
C SER A 103 -0.18 14.78 -10.61
N LEU A 104 0.89 14.17 -10.07
CA LEU A 104 2.28 14.62 -10.20
C LEU A 104 3.02 13.97 -11.39
N GLN A 105 2.46 12.94 -12.04
CA GLN A 105 3.05 12.36 -13.24
C GLN A 105 2.65 13.12 -14.51
N ASP A 106 3.65 13.38 -15.36
CA ASP A 106 3.51 13.96 -16.69
C ASP A 106 2.42 13.19 -17.48
N PRO A 107 1.37 13.85 -18.01
CA PRO A 107 0.26 13.20 -18.70
C PRO A 107 0.69 12.34 -19.91
N GLU A 108 1.94 12.46 -20.38
CA GLU A 108 2.51 11.64 -21.45
C GLU A 108 2.89 10.21 -21.01
N ILE A 109 3.12 9.95 -19.71
CA ILE A 109 3.47 8.60 -19.23
C ILE A 109 2.20 7.84 -18.83
N THR A 110 1.63 7.12 -19.80
CA THR A 110 0.54 6.19 -19.53
C THR A 110 1.09 4.86 -19.00
N ILE A 111 0.95 4.59 -17.70
CA ILE A 111 1.23 3.25 -17.14
C ILE A 111 0.16 2.29 -17.66
N LYS A 112 0.51 1.48 -18.66
CA LYS A 112 -0.41 0.56 -19.37
C LYS A 112 -0.95 -0.60 -18.52
N PHE A 113 -0.43 -0.79 -17.31
CA PHE A 113 -0.88 -1.85 -16.39
C PHE A 113 -2.04 -1.41 -15.47
N LEU A 114 -2.64 -0.24 -15.73
CA LEU A 114 -3.76 0.33 -14.95
C LEU A 114 -5.06 0.42 -15.74
N ARG A 115 -5.49 -0.70 -16.33
CA ARG A 115 -6.85 -0.87 -16.85
C ARG A 115 -7.40 -2.23 -16.47
#